data_AF-A0A4S1EQI2-F1
#
_entry.id   AF-A0A4S1EQI2-F1
#
_cell.length_a   1.000
_cell.length_b   1.000
_cell.length_c   1.000
_cell.angle_alpha   90.00
_cell.angle_beta   90.00
_cell.angle_gamma   90.00
#
_symmetry.space_group_name_H-M   'P 1'
#
loop_
_entity.id
_entity.type
_entity.pdbx_description
1 polymer ?
#
loop_
_entity_poly.entity_id
_entity_poly.type
_entity_poly.pdbx_seq_one_letter_code
_entity_poly.pdbx_strand_id
1 'polypeptide(L)'
;GNKAIYSSLGYLAYGNGSSSQTKPFGSTYTYGRPLLGTSSSVSKTDYSNANYTKARSEHLATLCDNAKAANIIVMTIALDLDSTNTAEAAQMAA
;
A
#
# COMPACT_ATOMS: atom_id res chain seq x y z
N GLY A 1 -1.12 23.59 1.82
CA GLY A 1 -1.51 22.44 2.67
C GLY A 1 -0.78 21.21 2.18
N ASN A 2 0.04 20.60 3.03
CA ASN A 2 0.72 19.34 2.70
C ASN A 2 -0.36 18.29 2.51
N LYS A 3 -0.67 18.00 1.24
CA LYS A 3 -1.48 16.84 0.88
C LYS A 3 -0.77 15.66 1.53
N ALA A 4 -1.43 14.93 2.41
CA ALA A 4 -0.93 13.65 2.89
C ALA A 4 -0.94 12.70 1.69
N ILE A 5 0.03 12.86 0.79
CA ILE A 5 0.37 11.82 -0.16
C ILE A 5 0.97 10.76 0.76
N TYR A 6 0.37 9.58 0.82
CA TYR A 6 0.88 8.39 1.53
C TYR A 6 2.38 8.10 1.25
N SER A 7 2.99 8.81 0.28
CA SER A 7 4.36 8.78 -0.19
C SER A 7 5.32 9.83 0.39
N SER A 8 4.92 10.84 1.18
CA SER A 8 5.88 11.93 1.46
C SER A 8 7.06 11.54 2.36
N LEU A 9 7.00 10.39 3.07
CA LEU A 9 8.15 9.72 3.72
C LEU A 9 8.11 8.19 3.62
N GLY A 10 7.17 7.60 2.86
CA GLY A 10 6.64 6.25 3.15
C GLY A 10 6.11 6.18 4.59
N TYR A 11 5.28 5.21 4.97
CA TYR A 11 5.00 5.06 6.41
C TYR A 11 6.23 4.38 7.07
N LEU A 12 7.29 5.19 7.26
CA LEU A 12 8.62 4.93 7.84
C LEU A 12 9.72 4.48 6.84
N ALA A 13 10.04 5.28 5.81
CA ALA A 13 11.30 5.08 5.09
C ALA A 13 12.49 5.39 6.00
N TYR A 14 13.39 4.43 6.16
CA TYR A 14 14.63 4.60 6.90
C TYR A 14 15.70 5.13 5.94
N GLY A 15 15.99 6.42 6.01
CA GLY A 15 17.16 6.99 5.36
C GLY A 15 18.41 6.70 6.19
N ASN A 16 19.52 6.30 5.55
CA ASN A 16 20.84 6.45 6.16
C ASN A 16 21.21 7.95 6.08
N GLY A 17 21.02 8.70 7.17
CA GLY A 17 21.25 10.16 7.23
C GLY A 17 20.39 10.90 8.28
N SER A 18 20.49 12.24 8.32
CA SER A 18 19.93 13.16 9.33
C SER A 18 18.39 13.20 9.49
N SER A 19 17.67 12.25 8.89
CA SER A 19 16.21 12.09 8.99
C SER A 19 15.84 10.74 9.64
N SER A 20 16.62 10.32 10.64
CA SER A 20 16.41 9.07 11.40
C SER A 20 15.09 9.10 12.16
N GLN A 21 14.03 8.55 11.56
CA GLN A 21 12.85 8.16 12.31
C GLN A 21 13.11 6.82 13.02
N THR A 22 12.83 6.77 14.32
CA THR A 22 12.95 5.56 15.14
C THR A 22 12.12 4.43 14.55
N LYS A 23 12.73 3.26 14.38
CA LYS A 23 12.05 2.04 13.95
C LYS A 23 10.76 1.81 14.73
N PRO A 24 9.61 1.56 14.08
CA PRO A 24 8.46 1.06 14.81
C PRO A 24 8.85 -0.32 15.35
N PHE A 25 8.83 -0.45 16.67
CA PHE A 25 8.73 -1.75 17.34
C PHE A 25 9.87 -2.75 17.04
N GLY A 26 11.14 -2.34 17.09
CA GLY A 26 12.22 -3.35 17.06
C GLY A 26 12.39 -4.11 15.74
N SER A 27 11.74 -3.64 14.66
CA SER A 27 11.75 -4.30 13.35
C SER A 27 13.17 -4.52 12.80
N THR A 28 13.42 -5.70 12.23
CA THR A 28 14.66 -6.02 11.46
C THR A 28 14.64 -5.45 10.04
N TYR A 29 13.51 -4.90 9.60
CA TYR A 29 13.33 -4.39 8.24
C TYR A 29 13.74 -2.92 8.11
N THR A 30 14.50 -2.62 7.05
CA THR A 30 15.04 -1.28 6.72
C THR A 30 14.15 -0.48 5.77
N TYR A 31 12.91 -0.91 5.55
CA TYR A 31 11.95 -0.31 4.62
C TYR A 31 10.59 -0.08 5.29
N GLY A 32 9.78 0.81 4.70
CA GLY A 32 8.55 1.31 5.31
C GLY A 32 7.45 0.26 5.45
N ARG A 33 6.55 0.46 6.43
CA ARG A 33 5.43 -0.44 6.78
C ARG A 33 4.62 -0.98 5.60
N PRO A 34 4.27 -0.18 4.58
CA PRO A 34 3.51 -0.68 3.44
C PRO A 34 4.22 -1.80 2.67
N LEU A 35 5.55 -1.87 2.74
CA LEU A 35 6.38 -2.82 2.00
C LEU A 35 6.79 -4.03 2.86
N LEU A 36 6.40 -4.09 4.14
CA LEU A 36 6.67 -5.25 4.99
C LEU A 36 5.87 -6.46 4.53
N GLY A 37 6.52 -7.63 4.50
CA GLY A 37 5.89 -8.90 4.12
C GLY A 37 5.50 -9.03 2.66
N THR A 38 5.68 -8.00 1.83
CA THR A 38 5.41 -8.07 0.38
C THR A 38 6.47 -8.90 -0.34
N SER A 39 6.10 -9.47 -1.49
CA SER A 39 6.96 -10.31 -2.30
C SER A 39 8.14 -9.55 -2.92
N SER A 40 9.05 -10.27 -3.59
CA SER A 40 10.13 -9.66 -4.38
C SER A 40 9.64 -8.85 -5.58
N SER A 41 8.35 -8.96 -5.95
CA SER A 41 7.73 -8.20 -7.03
C SER A 41 7.47 -6.73 -6.65
N VAL A 42 7.53 -6.41 -5.35
CA VAL A 42 7.40 -5.06 -4.79
C VAL A 42 8.78 -4.57 -4.39
N SER A 43 9.24 -3.49 -5.02
CA SER A 43 10.53 -2.89 -4.69
C SER A 43 10.47 -2.30 -3.27
N LYS A 44 11.51 -2.55 -2.47
CA LYS A 44 11.60 -2.05 -1.08
C LYS A 44 12.19 -0.65 -0.98
N THR A 45 12.70 -0.13 -2.09
CA THR A 45 13.39 1.17 -2.19
C THR A 45 12.70 2.14 -3.15
N ASP A 46 11.70 1.68 -3.91
CA ASP A 46 10.87 2.52 -4.77
C ASP A 46 9.65 3.04 -3.99
N TYR A 47 9.59 4.36 -3.79
CA TYR A 47 8.51 5.04 -3.09
C TYR A 47 7.51 5.71 -4.05
N SER A 48 7.42 5.22 -5.29
CA SER A 48 6.43 5.66 -6.27
C SER A 48 5.01 5.21 -5.91
N ASN A 49 4.01 5.96 -6.35
CA ASN A 49 2.60 5.59 -6.20
C ASN A 49 2.30 4.22 -6.84
N ALA A 50 2.94 3.89 -7.96
CA ALA A 50 2.76 2.61 -8.63
C ALA A 50 3.21 1.44 -7.75
N ASN A 51 4.39 1.55 -7.12
CA ASN A 51 4.90 0.51 -6.23
C ASN A 51 4.07 0.39 -4.94
N TYR A 52 3.56 1.50 -4.39
CA TYR A 52 2.61 1.44 -3.27
C TYR A 52 1.29 0.75 -3.62
N THR A 53 0.75 1.02 -4.81
CA THR A 53 -0.45 0.33 -5.27
C THR A 53 -0.20 -1.17 -5.39
N LYS A 54 0.94 -1.60 -5.96
CA LYS A 54 1.33 -3.01 -5.99
C LYS A 54 1.40 -3.63 -4.59
N ALA A 55 2.05 -2.95 -3.64
CA ALA A 55 2.16 -3.41 -2.26
C ALA A 55 0.79 -3.61 -1.60
N ARG A 56 -0.13 -2.64 -1.77
CA ARG A 56 -1.49 -2.74 -1.25
C ARG A 56 -2.31 -3.84 -1.93
N SER A 57 -2.14 -4.04 -3.23
CA SER A 57 -2.79 -5.15 -3.96
C SER A 57 -2.35 -6.51 -3.41
N GLU A 58 -1.07 -6.71 -3.09
CA GLU A 58 -0.60 -7.95 -2.45
C GLU A 58 -1.19 -8.15 -1.04
N HIS A 59 -1.24 -7.11 -0.23
CA HIS A 59 -1.87 -7.17 1.11
C HIS A 59 -3.36 -7.50 1.02
N LEU A 60 -4.06 -6.89 0.06
CA LEU A 60 -5.48 -7.17 -0.17
C LEU A 60 -5.71 -8.61 -0.63
N ALA A 61 -4.87 -9.12 -1.54
CA ALA A 61 -4.95 -10.52 -1.97
C ALA A 61 -4.76 -11.48 -0.77
N THR A 62 -3.75 -11.21 0.06
CA THR A 62 -3.50 -12.00 1.29
C THR A 62 -4.67 -11.92 2.27
N LEU A 63 -5.27 -10.74 2.43
CA LEU A 63 -6.47 -10.56 3.25
C LEU A 63 -7.65 -11.38 2.69
N CYS A 64 -7.87 -11.35 1.38
CA CYS A 64 -8.93 -12.12 0.73
C CYS A 64 -8.74 -13.62 0.90
N ASP A 65 -7.51 -14.13 0.77
CA ASP A 65 -7.21 -15.55 0.98
C ASP A 65 -7.48 -15.98 2.43
N ASN A 66 -7.03 -15.18 3.40
CA ASN A 66 -7.29 -15.42 4.82
C ASN A 66 -8.78 -15.34 5.16
N ALA A 67 -9.47 -14.34 4.62
CA ALA A 67 -10.92 -14.17 4.81
C ALA A 67 -11.68 -15.35 4.22
N LYS A 68 -11.33 -15.80 3.01
CA LYS A 68 -11.92 -16.98 2.38
C LYS A 68 -11.72 -18.24 3.23
N ALA A 69 -10.51 -18.45 3.75
CA ALA A 69 -10.23 -19.57 4.67
C ALA A 69 -11.08 -19.51 5.95
N ALA A 70 -11.43 -18.31 6.41
CA ALA A 70 -12.29 -18.07 7.57
C ALA A 70 -13.80 -18.01 7.24
N ASN A 71 -14.21 -18.25 5.98
CA ASN A 71 -15.59 -18.07 5.50
C ASN A 71 -16.14 -16.65 5.66
N ILE A 72 -15.27 -15.64 5.55
CA ILE A 72 -15.61 -14.22 5.60
C ILE A 72 -15.65 -13.66 4.17
N ILE A 73 -16.65 -12.84 3.87
CA ILE A 73 -16.75 -12.12 2.60
C ILE A 73 -16.13 -10.73 2.76
N VAL A 74 -15.18 -10.40 1.88
CA VAL A 74 -14.58 -9.06 1.78
C VAL A 74 -15.27 -8.31 0.63
N MET A 75 -15.90 -7.18 0.94
CA MET A 75 -16.54 -6.31 -0.06
C MET A 75 -15.85 -4.95 -0.06
N THR A 76 -15.30 -4.56 -1.20
CA THR A 76 -14.71 -3.24 -1.42
C THR A 76 -15.69 -2.36 -2.16
N ILE A 77 -16.11 -1.25 -1.55
CA ILE A 77 -16.99 -0.26 -2.17
C ILE A 77 -16.16 1.00 -2.42
N ALA A 78 -16.10 1.42 -3.68
CA ALA A 78 -15.61 2.74 -4.06
C ALA A 78 -16.81 3.71 -4.13
N LEU A 79 -16.81 4.72 -3.26
CA LEU A 79 -17.95 5.65 -3.09
C LEU A 79 -17.90 6.87 -4.01
N ASP A 80 -16.76 7.14 -4.63
CA ASP A 80 -16.52 8.36 -5.39
C ASP A 80 -15.70 8.01 -6.63
N LEU A 81 -16.38 7.47 -7.65
CA LEU A 81 -15.81 7.20 -8.96
C LEU A 81 -16.45 8.17 -9.96
N ASP A 82 -15.61 8.93 -10.66
CA ASP A 82 -16.02 9.87 -11.70
C ASP A 82 -16.14 9.13 -13.04
N SER A 83 -17.32 9.16 -13.64
CA SER A 83 -17.60 8.53 -14.94
C SER A 83 -16.87 9.17 -16.11
N THR A 84 -16.36 10.39 -15.93
CA THR A 84 -15.56 11.10 -16.93
C THR A 84 -14.07 10.77 -16.82
N ASN A 85 -13.63 10.21 -15.68
CA ASN A 85 -12.27 9.72 -15.52
C ASN A 85 -12.16 8.28 -16.06
N THR A 86 -11.41 8.10 -17.14
CA THR A 86 -11.29 6.80 -17.83
C THR A 86 -10.77 5.66 -16.96
N ALA A 87 -9.91 5.96 -15.97
CA ALA A 87 -9.38 4.94 -15.06
C ALA A 87 -10.37 4.53 -13.96
N GLU A 88 -11.26 5.44 -13.56
CA GLU A 88 -12.31 5.20 -12.57
C GLU A 88 -13.54 4.57 -13.21
N ALA A 89 -13.89 4.99 -14.43
CA ALA A 89 -14.94 4.39 -15.26
C ALA A 89 -14.67 2.89 -15.52
N ALA A 90 -13.41 2.51 -15.75
CA ALA A 90 -13.04 1.10 -15.90
C ALA A 90 -13.31 0.26 -14.64
N GLN A 91 -13.23 0.86 -13.46
CA GLN A 91 -13.51 0.18 -12.18
C GLN A 91 -15.00 0.11 -11.86
N MET A 92 -15.82 1.00 -12.43
CA MET A 92 -17.29 0.95 -12.29
C MET A 92 -17.95 -0.12 -13.17
N ALA A 93 -17.32 -0.49 -14.29
CA ALA A 93 -17.88 -1.45 -15.25
C ALA A 93 -17.47 -2.91 -15.00
N ALA A 94 -16.54 -3.13 -14.07
CA ALA A 94 -16.05 -4.45 -13.66
C ALA A 94 -16.90 -5.02 -12.51
#